data_AF-A0A845F794-F1
#
_entry.id   AF-A0A845F794-F1
#
_cell.length_a   1.000
_cell.length_b   1.000
_cell.length_c   1.000
_cell.angle_alpha   90.00
_cell.angle_beta   90.00
_cell.angle_gamma   90.00
#
_symmetry.space_group_name_H-M   'P 1'
#
loop_
_entity.id
_entity.type
_entity.pdbx_description
1 polymer ?
#
loop_
_entity_poly.entity_id
_entity_poly.type
_entity_poly.pdbx_seq_one_letter_code
_entity_poly.pdbx_strand_id
1 'polypeptide(L)'
;MPVSVVFNQIAVNSITENGMISTGQNNQPDWSWQGKNNNAAGIPVGFFIATNNVNTIIDNDVTDTPIITPTVNNPQPNVQV
;
A
#
# COMPACT_ATOMS: atom_id res chain seq x y z
N MET A 1 33.29 9.63 -7.35
CA MET A 1 32.43 10.71 -6.81
C MET A 1 30.99 10.30 -7.04
N PRO A 2 30.10 10.36 -6.04
CA PRO A 2 28.71 10.00 -6.25
C PRO A 2 28.07 10.98 -7.25
N VAL A 3 27.31 10.44 -8.19
CA VAL A 3 26.58 11.24 -9.18
C VAL A 3 25.37 11.86 -8.47
N SER A 4 25.30 13.20 -8.46
CA SER A 4 24.14 13.91 -7.93
C SER A 4 23.04 13.92 -8.99
N VAL A 5 21.88 13.36 -8.65
CA VAL A 5 20.67 13.46 -9.46
C VAL A 5 19.77 14.48 -8.79
N VAL A 6 19.60 15.66 -9.42
CA VAL A 6 18.77 16.75 -8.92
C VAL A 6 17.45 16.73 -9.67
N PHE A 7 16.37 16.44 -8.96
CA PHE A 7 15.03 16.56 -9.49
C PHE A 7 14.48 17.97 -9.19
N ASN A 8 13.91 18.63 -10.19
CA ASN A 8 13.24 19.92 -9.99
C ASN A 8 11.95 19.76 -9.15
N GLN A 9 11.23 18.66 -9.34
CA GLN A 9 10.05 18.32 -8.57
C GLN A 9 9.76 16.81 -8.66
N ILE A 10 9.19 16.24 -7.60
CA ILE A 10 8.48 14.96 -7.63
C ILE A 10 7.00 15.26 -7.53
N ALA A 11 6.25 15.02 -8.61
CA ALA A 11 4.81 15.23 -8.64
C ALA A 11 4.12 13.87 -8.61
N VAL A 12 3.39 13.57 -7.54
CA VAL A 12 2.63 12.33 -7.42
C VAL A 12 1.14 12.66 -7.37
N ASN A 13 0.42 12.14 -8.36
CA ASN A 13 -1.01 12.44 -8.54
C ASN A 13 -1.91 11.56 -7.66
N SER A 14 -1.47 10.34 -7.33
CA SER A 14 -2.17 9.46 -6.40
C SER A 14 -1.23 8.38 -5.87
N ILE A 15 -1.36 8.06 -4.59
CA ILE A 15 -0.79 6.88 -3.96
C ILE A 15 -1.96 6.12 -3.36
N THR A 16 -2.10 4.83 -3.68
CA THR A 16 -3.11 3.96 -3.09
C THR A 16 -2.50 3.16 -1.94
N GLU A 17 -3.24 2.21 -1.40
CA GLU A 17 -2.79 1.33 -0.33
C GLU A 17 -1.42 0.70 -0.60
N ASN A 18 -0.65 0.52 0.47
CA ASN A 18 0.73 -0.01 0.42
C ASN A 18 1.71 0.80 -0.45
N GLY A 19 1.51 2.12 -0.62
CA GLY A 19 2.39 2.95 -1.43
C GLY A 19 3.49 3.67 -0.64
N MET A 20 4.69 3.76 -1.21
CA MET A 20 5.79 4.61 -0.73
C MET A 20 6.36 5.45 -1.89
N ILE A 21 6.65 6.72 -1.62
CA ILE A 21 7.56 7.54 -2.44
C ILE A 21 8.87 7.69 -1.66
N SER A 22 10.01 7.37 -2.28
CA SER A 22 11.32 7.54 -1.65
C SER A 22 12.40 7.94 -2.66
N THR A 23 13.41 8.64 -2.17
CA THR A 23 14.55 9.14 -2.95
C THR A 23 15.85 8.88 -2.19
N GLY A 24 16.92 8.55 -2.92
CA GLY A 24 18.22 8.23 -2.32
C GLY A 24 18.31 6.75 -1.89
N GLN A 25 19.31 6.43 -1.06
CA GLN A 25 19.40 5.11 -0.44
C GLN A 25 18.27 4.96 0.58
N ASN A 26 17.40 3.99 0.35
CA ASN A 26 16.27 3.70 1.22
C ASN A 26 16.28 2.23 1.59
N ASN A 27 16.53 1.94 2.86
CA ASN A 27 16.25 0.62 3.40
C ASN A 27 14.78 0.62 3.83
N GLN A 28 13.98 -0.32 3.34
CA GLN A 28 12.61 -0.58 3.82
C GLN A 28 12.57 -1.87 4.65
N PRO A 29 13.39 -2.02 5.70
CA PRO A 29 13.34 -3.19 6.54
C PRO A 29 11.94 -3.34 7.14
N ASP A 30 11.40 -4.54 7.10
CA ASP A 30 10.12 -4.90 7.72
C ASP A 30 8.91 -4.10 7.22
N TRP A 31 9.02 -3.47 6.05
CA TRP A 31 7.85 -2.88 5.39
C TRP A 31 6.83 -3.98 5.11
N SER A 32 5.67 -3.86 5.74
CA SER A 32 4.56 -4.78 5.56
C SER A 32 3.25 -3.99 5.53
N TRP A 33 2.32 -4.48 4.72
CA TRP A 33 0.97 -3.94 4.66
C TRP A 33 0.01 -5.11 4.60
N GLN A 34 -1.06 -5.00 5.38
CA GLN A 34 -2.14 -5.96 5.43
C GLN A 34 -3.45 -5.18 5.45
N GLY A 35 -4.38 -5.58 4.61
CA GLY A 35 -5.67 -4.92 4.50
C GLY A 35 -6.64 -5.81 3.75
N LYS A 36 -7.93 -5.63 4.03
CA LYS A 36 -9.02 -6.18 3.26
C LYS A 36 -9.87 -5.02 2.80
N ASN A 37 -10.15 -4.99 1.50
CA ASN A 37 -11.02 -3.99 0.92
C ASN A 37 -12.26 -4.67 0.37
N ASN A 38 -13.38 -4.03 0.63
CA ASN A 38 -14.66 -4.48 0.17
C ASN A 38 -15.36 -3.34 -0.57
N ASN A 39 -15.18 -3.30 -1.88
CA ASN A 39 -15.66 -2.21 -2.72
C ASN A 39 -16.96 -2.62 -3.40
N ALA A 40 -18.00 -2.82 -2.60
CA ALA A 40 -19.36 -3.22 -3.00
C ALA A 40 -19.78 -2.75 -4.42
N ALA A 41 -20.07 -1.47 -4.60
CA ALA A 41 -20.45 -0.87 -5.90
C ALA A 41 -19.24 -0.46 -6.76
N GLY A 42 -18.04 -0.88 -6.41
CA GLY A 42 -16.77 -0.48 -7.01
C GLY A 42 -16.20 0.86 -6.49
N ILE A 43 -15.11 1.30 -7.13
CA ILE A 43 -14.49 2.62 -6.94
C ILE A 43 -14.67 3.38 -8.27
N PRO A 44 -15.71 4.21 -8.43
CA PRO A 44 -15.91 4.95 -9.67
C PRO A 44 -14.90 6.10 -9.77
N VAL A 45 -14.30 6.26 -10.95
CA VAL A 45 -13.36 7.36 -11.26
C VAL A 45 -13.87 8.12 -12.48
N GLY A 46 -14.01 9.44 -12.38
CA GLY A 46 -14.54 10.29 -13.46
C GLY A 46 -16.06 10.45 -13.42
N PHE A 47 -16.66 10.88 -14.54
CA PHE A 47 -18.11 11.02 -14.63
C PHE A 47 -18.78 9.64 -14.66
N PHE A 48 -19.65 9.38 -13.69
CA PHE A 48 -20.27 8.08 -13.47
C PHE A 48 -21.70 8.24 -12.95
N ILE A 49 -22.62 7.45 -13.50
CA ILE A 49 -24.01 7.35 -13.04
C ILE A 49 -24.28 5.88 -12.71
N ALA A 50 -24.61 5.60 -11.44
CA ALA A 50 -25.01 4.29 -10.95
C ALA A 50 -26.43 4.36 -10.41
N THR A 51 -27.40 3.86 -11.18
CA THR A 51 -28.80 3.77 -10.75
C THR A 51 -29.18 2.32 -10.48
N ASN A 52 -30.01 2.08 -9.46
CA ASN A 52 -30.55 0.76 -9.08
C ASN A 52 -29.50 -0.29 -8.65
N ASN A 53 -28.41 0.14 -7.99
CA ASN A 53 -27.44 -0.80 -7.43
C ASN A 53 -27.91 -1.28 -6.05
N VAL A 54 -28.00 -2.60 -5.87
CA VAL A 54 -28.21 -3.25 -4.57
C VAL A 54 -27.02 -4.16 -4.33
N ASN A 55 -26.21 -3.85 -3.33
CA ASN A 55 -25.08 -4.69 -2.94
C ASN A 55 -25.42 -5.36 -1.61
N THR A 56 -25.34 -6.68 -1.58
CA THR A 56 -25.46 -7.47 -0.35
C THR A 56 -24.18 -8.26 -0.21
N ILE A 57 -23.53 -8.11 0.93
CA ILE A 57 -22.27 -8.79 1.22
C ILE A 57 -22.48 -9.56 2.51
N ILE A 58 -22.43 -10.87 2.37
CA ILE A 58 -22.58 -11.80 3.47
C ILE A 58 -21.19 -12.39 3.68
N ASP A 59 -20.58 -12.00 4.78
CA ASP A 59 -19.33 -12.57 5.23
C ASP A 59 -19.62 -13.52 6.38
N ASN A 60 -19.29 -14.79 6.20
CA ASN A 60 -19.64 -15.85 7.16
C ASN A 60 -18.39 -16.53 7.72
N ASP A 61 -17.29 -15.80 7.82
CA ASP A 61 -16.13 -16.22 8.60
C ASP A 61 -16.26 -15.79 10.07
N VAL A 62 -15.58 -16.52 10.97
CA VAL A 62 -15.52 -16.21 12.42
C VAL A 62 -14.45 -15.15 12.71
N THR A 63 -13.41 -15.09 11.85
CA THR A 63 -12.29 -14.17 11.98
C THR A 63 -11.94 -13.62 10.62
N ASP A 64 -12.18 -12.33 10.45
CA ASP A 64 -11.80 -11.59 9.25
C ASP A 64 -10.32 -11.16 9.32
N THR A 65 -9.56 -11.42 8.25
CA THR A 65 -8.14 -11.03 8.10
C THR A 65 -7.23 -11.33 9.32
N PRO A 66 -6.78 -12.57 9.53
CA PRO A 66 -5.77 -12.83 10.55
C PRO A 66 -4.45 -12.15 10.17
N ILE A 67 -4.14 -11.05 10.85
CA ILE A 67 -2.92 -10.26 10.66
C ILE A 67 -1.74 -11.01 11.28
N ILE A 68 -0.72 -11.33 10.47
CA ILE A 68 0.52 -11.96 10.93
C ILE A 68 1.66 -10.96 10.75
N THR A 69 2.17 -10.43 11.85
CA THR A 69 3.41 -9.64 11.83
C THR A 69 4.60 -10.59 11.78
N PRO A 70 5.52 -10.48 10.80
CA PRO A 70 6.78 -11.20 10.89
C PRO A 70 7.58 -10.62 12.06
N THR A 71 7.60 -11.30 13.21
CA THR A 71 8.53 -10.95 14.30
C THR A 71 9.34 -12.18 14.66
N VAL A 72 10.66 -12.00 14.69
CA VAL A 72 11.47 -11.95 15.93
C VAL A 72 12.97 -12.14 15.60
N ASN A 73 13.35 -12.82 14.51
CA ASN A 73 14.77 -13.14 14.23
C ASN A 73 15.16 -12.95 12.75
N ASN A 74 15.37 -11.71 12.30
CA ASN A 74 16.15 -11.47 11.09
C ASN A 74 17.25 -10.43 11.42
N PRO A 75 18.52 -10.81 11.61
CA PRO A 75 19.58 -9.83 11.82
C PRO A 75 19.69 -8.96 10.58
N GLN A 76 19.23 -7.71 10.70
CA GLN A 76 19.24 -6.77 9.59
C GLN A 76 20.67 -6.29 9.36
N PRO A 77 21.15 -6.25 8.10
CA PRO A 77 22.42 -5.63 7.79
C PRO A 77 22.36 -4.16 8.22
N ASN A 78 23.11 -3.83 9.27
CA ASN A 78 23.29 -2.49 9.81
C ASN A 78 24.36 -1.68 9.04
N VAL A 79 24.84 -2.22 7.92
CA VAL A 79 25.80 -1.57 7.01
C VAL A 79 25.28 -1.71 5.58
N GLN A 80 24.99 -0.57 4.95
CA GLN A 80 24.81 -0.46 3.51
C GLN A 80 26.11 0.09 2.94
N VAL A 81 26.76 -0.66 2.03
CA VAL A 81 27.98 -0.21 1.31
C VAL A 81 27.58 0.67 0.13
#